data_AF-A0AA86TRP0-F1
#
_entry.id   AF-A0AA86TRP0-F1
#
_cell.length_a   1.000
_cell.length_b   1.000
_cell.length_c   1.000
_cell.angle_alpha   90.00
_cell.angle_beta   90.00
_cell.angle_gamma   90.00
#
_symmetry.space_group_name_H-M   'P 1'
#
loop_
_entity.id
_entity.type
_entity.pdbx_description
1 polymer ?
#
loop_
_entity_poly.entity_id
_entity_poly.type
_entity_poly.pdbx_seq_one_letter_code
_entity_poly.pdbx_strand_id
1 'polypeptide(L)'
;MIRRDLLTLLEHDNSKYPLDNKVNKEKKNGIKRALNGSTVPVNKEMTDRPIVCAAMGHENEPLDEFIEAHRTCFNDLMYFPTGNAYGLSSVAGNMEKVAALQNEFENMRNKLDDGNEKMVRFEKKVMVLTQGYELGLIFSNEGKSLWPQVEATFKQMDIAATELECFKVLQKQEQLAASNRITNLWAEVQKQKELEKTLQNRYGSLIEELEKMQNIMDQCRLQAQQEEEIEAHNHAPESIETKTDETDVQRIVKLFLTRRRMEMLKQ
;
A
#
# COMPACT_ATOMS: atom_id res chain seq x y z
N MET A 1 -7.84 -32.41 41.40
CA MET A 1 -6.77 -32.09 40.43
C MET A 1 -5.86 -30.98 40.93
N ILE A 2 -6.41 -29.83 41.34
CA ILE A 2 -5.70 -28.64 41.84
C ILE A 2 -4.54 -28.91 42.81
N ARG A 3 -4.67 -29.89 43.72
CA ARG A 3 -3.64 -30.20 44.70
C ARG A 3 -2.37 -30.83 44.12
N ARG A 4 -2.50 -31.61 43.04
CA ARG A 4 -1.32 -32.19 42.35
C ARG A 4 -0.59 -31.11 41.56
N ASP A 5 -1.34 -30.30 40.82
CA ASP A 5 -0.78 -29.23 40.00
C ASP A 5 -0.04 -28.18 40.83
N LEU A 6 -0.55 -27.87 42.03
CA LEU A 6 0.13 -26.99 42.98
C LEU A 6 1.42 -27.60 43.54
N LEU A 7 1.46 -28.91 43.77
CA LEU A 7 2.67 -29.60 44.22
C LEU A 7 3.74 -29.62 43.13
N THR A 8 3.38 -29.89 41.87
CA THR A 8 4.32 -29.84 40.75
C THR A 8 4.87 -28.43 40.53
N LEU A 9 4.06 -27.40 40.71
CA LEU A 9 4.52 -26.00 40.60
C LEU A 9 5.50 -25.65 41.73
N LEU A 10 5.20 -26.07 42.97
CA LEU A 10 6.07 -25.85 44.13
C LEU A 10 7.39 -26.64 44.04
N GLU A 11 7.36 -27.87 43.50
CA GLU A 11 8.57 -28.66 43.26
C GLU A 11 9.46 -28.03 42.18
N HIS A 12 8.86 -27.50 41.11
CA HIS A 12 9.59 -26.77 40.08
C HIS A 12 10.25 -25.49 40.64
N ASP A 13 9.52 -24.72 41.47
CA ASP A 13 10.06 -23.50 42.08
C ASP A 13 11.18 -23.79 43.09
N ASN A 14 11.05 -24.85 43.91
CA ASN A 14 12.12 -25.27 44.82
C ASN A 14 13.37 -25.77 44.07
N SER A 15 13.19 -26.46 42.92
CA SER A 15 14.32 -26.89 42.09
C SER A 15 15.04 -25.70 41.43
N LYS A 16 14.30 -24.64 41.10
CA LYS A 16 14.84 -23.47 40.42
C LYS A 16 15.47 -22.46 41.38
N TYR A 17 14.95 -22.38 42.61
CA TYR A 17 15.44 -21.48 43.65
C TYR A 17 15.65 -22.26 44.97
N PRO A 18 16.69 -23.11 45.04
CA PRO A 18 16.98 -23.85 46.25
C PRO A 18 17.27 -22.88 47.39
N LEU A 19 16.47 -22.96 48.45
CA LEU A 19 16.69 -22.19 49.67
C LEU A 19 17.89 -22.79 50.40
N ASP A 20 19.08 -22.28 50.10
CA ASP A 20 20.28 -22.57 50.86
C ASP A 20 20.09 -22.03 52.30
N ASN A 21 19.73 -22.93 53.22
CA ASN A 21 19.54 -22.64 54.65
C ASN A 21 20.86 -22.34 55.40
N LYS A 22 21.83 -21.71 54.71
CA LYS A 22 23.17 -21.40 55.24
C LYS A 22 23.58 -19.95 55.02
N VAL A 23 22.73 -18.98 55.36
CA VAL A 23 23.21 -17.60 55.65
C VAL A 23 22.42 -17.00 56.81
N ASN A 24 22.68 -17.48 58.01
CA ASN A 24 22.32 -16.77 59.25
C ASN A 24 23.42 -16.94 60.31
N LYS A 25 24.64 -16.58 59.94
CA LYS A 25 25.75 -16.25 60.84
C LYS A 25 26.70 -15.37 60.05
N GLU A 26 26.84 -14.12 60.50
CA GLU A 26 27.77 -13.06 60.05
C GLU A 26 27.09 -11.76 59.60
N LYS A 27 26.27 -11.19 60.49
CA LYS A 27 26.18 -9.73 60.63
C LYS A 27 26.85 -9.33 61.93
N LYS A 28 28.18 -9.40 61.96
CA LYS A 28 29.00 -8.75 62.97
C LYS A 28 30.32 -8.37 62.31
N ASN A 29 30.36 -7.20 61.69
CA ASN A 29 31.54 -6.37 61.42
C ASN A 29 31.11 -5.09 60.70
N GLY A 30 30.46 -4.19 61.45
CA GLY A 30 30.17 -2.83 61.05
C GLY A 30 30.86 -1.87 62.02
N ILE A 31 32.19 -1.81 61.99
CA ILE A 31 32.98 -0.81 62.73
C ILE A 31 34.02 -0.23 61.76
N LYS A 32 33.88 1.08 61.54
CA LYS A 32 34.82 2.03 60.91
C LYS A 32 34.92 2.03 59.38
N ARG A 33 33.97 2.74 58.75
CA ARG A 33 34.26 3.63 57.62
C ARG A 33 33.70 5.01 57.94
N ALA A 34 34.56 5.84 58.54
CA ALA A 34 34.43 7.29 58.57
C ALA A 34 35.85 7.87 58.67
N LEU A 35 36.64 7.67 57.61
CA LEU A 35 37.70 8.59 57.26
C LEU A 35 37.52 8.85 55.76
N ASN A 36 36.39 9.48 55.44
CA ASN A 36 36.19 10.10 54.15
C ASN A 36 37.28 11.15 53.98
N GLY A 37 37.80 11.20 52.75
CA GLY A 37 38.95 12.00 52.38
C GLY A 37 38.90 13.41 52.93
N SER A 38 40.09 13.88 53.30
CA SER A 38 40.40 15.31 53.26
C SER A 38 40.12 15.78 51.84
N THR A 39 38.86 16.14 51.61
CA THR A 39 38.50 17.14 50.62
C THR A 39 39.14 18.39 51.18
N VAL A 40 40.31 18.73 50.64
CA VAL A 40 40.81 20.10 50.70
C VAL A 40 39.59 20.98 50.42
N PRO A 41 39.18 21.84 51.36
CA PRO A 41 37.98 22.64 51.20
C PRO A 41 38.26 23.65 50.08
N VAL A 42 37.92 23.26 48.86
CA VAL A 42 37.89 24.16 47.72
C VAL A 42 36.81 25.21 48.02
N ASN A 43 37.27 26.46 48.09
CA ASN A 43 36.51 27.71 48.10
C ASN A 43 35.87 28.17 49.42
N LYS A 44 36.72 28.47 50.41
CA LYS A 44 36.52 29.64 51.31
C LYS A 44 37.63 30.69 51.20
N GLU A 45 38.61 30.49 50.32
CA GLU A 45 39.75 31.41 50.20
C GLU A 45 39.41 32.72 49.48
N MET A 46 38.24 32.88 48.87
CA MET A 46 37.92 34.12 48.14
C MET A 46 37.41 35.26 49.01
N THR A 47 36.72 34.95 50.10
CA THR A 47 36.09 35.95 50.99
C THR A 47 37.04 36.48 52.05
N ASP A 48 38.04 35.70 52.44
CA ASP A 48 38.88 35.99 53.60
C ASP A 48 40.23 36.61 53.22
N ARG A 49 40.55 36.72 51.93
CA ARG A 49 41.80 37.32 51.42
C ARG A 49 42.13 38.73 51.92
N PRO A 50 41.20 39.70 51.95
CA PRO A 50 41.52 41.01 52.51
C PRO A 50 41.81 40.96 54.02
N ILE A 51 41.19 40.01 54.75
CA ILE A 51 41.42 39.80 56.18
C ILE A 51 42.79 39.16 56.43
N VAL A 52 43.18 38.18 55.59
CA VAL A 52 44.50 37.54 55.64
C VAL A 52 45.61 38.52 55.24
N CYS A 53 45.37 39.36 54.23
CA CYS A 53 46.29 40.41 53.79
C CYS A 53 46.59 41.40 54.94
N ALA A 54 45.53 41.87 55.62
CA ALA A 54 45.67 42.73 56.79
C ALA A 54 46.39 42.04 57.97
N ALA A 55 46.05 40.77 58.25
CA ALA A 55 46.69 39.99 59.31
C ALA A 55 48.19 39.69 59.05
N MET A 56 48.60 39.62 57.78
CA MET A 56 50.01 39.45 57.37
C MET A 56 50.78 40.77 57.24
N GLY A 57 50.14 41.92 57.49
CA GLY A 57 50.78 43.24 57.47
C GLY A 57 50.97 43.84 56.07
N HIS A 58 50.28 43.32 55.06
CA HIS A 58 50.34 43.77 53.66
C HIS A 58 49.23 44.77 53.29
N GLU A 59 48.76 45.58 54.26
CA GLU A 59 47.63 46.52 54.07
C GLU A 59 47.88 47.61 53.01
N ASN A 60 49.14 47.89 52.67
CA ASN A 60 49.55 48.94 51.74
C ASN A 60 49.84 48.42 50.31
N GLU A 61 49.82 47.11 50.11
CA GLU A 61 50.09 46.46 48.82
C GLU A 61 48.78 46.28 48.05
N PRO A 62 48.75 46.50 46.72
CA PRO A 62 47.54 46.24 45.94
C PRO A 62 47.16 44.76 46.09
N LEU A 63 45.88 44.52 46.37
CA LEU A 63 45.34 43.17 46.64
C LEU A 63 45.71 42.15 45.55
N ASP A 64 45.83 42.60 44.31
CA ASP A 64 46.20 41.76 43.16
C ASP A 64 47.63 41.23 43.25
N GLU A 65 48.58 42.04 43.76
CA GLU A 65 49.98 41.65 43.94
C GLU A 65 50.11 40.63 45.09
N PHE A 66 49.38 40.85 46.19
CA PHE A 66 49.27 39.86 47.27
C PHE A 66 48.69 38.53 46.78
N ILE A 67 47.65 38.56 45.94
CA ILE A 67 47.06 37.35 45.35
C ILE A 67 48.07 36.62 44.47
N GLU A 68 48.84 37.35 43.67
CA GLU A 68 49.85 36.77 42.79
C GLU A 68 51.02 36.15 43.57
N ALA A 69 51.50 36.84 44.61
CA ALA A 69 52.52 36.32 45.52
C ALA A 69 52.03 35.06 46.26
N HIS A 70 50.80 35.10 46.80
CA HIS A 70 50.20 33.94 47.46
C HIS A 70 50.05 32.75 46.51
N ARG A 71 49.57 32.98 45.28
CA ARG A 71 49.49 31.94 44.24
C ARG A 71 50.86 31.37 43.91
N THR A 72 51.88 32.21 43.82
CA THR A 72 53.26 31.80 43.52
C THR A 72 53.81 30.91 44.63
N CYS A 73 53.66 31.31 45.90
CA CYS A 73 54.08 30.50 47.04
C CYS A 73 53.29 29.20 47.17
N PHE A 74 51.98 29.23 46.90
CA PHE A 74 51.14 28.04 46.93
C PHE A 74 51.52 27.05 45.82
N ASN A 75 51.80 27.53 44.61
CA ASN A 75 52.24 26.70 43.50
C ASN A 75 53.65 26.13 43.71
N ASP A 76 54.50 26.80 44.50
CA ASP A 76 55.82 26.29 44.89
C ASP A 76 55.72 25.21 45.99
N LEU A 77 54.55 25.00 46.61
CA LEU A 77 54.38 24.00 47.65
C LEU A 77 54.23 22.59 47.05
N MET A 78 55.08 21.65 47.46
CA MET A 78 55.02 20.24 47.07
C MET A 78 55.00 19.33 48.31
N TYR A 79 54.37 18.16 48.17
CA TYR A 79 54.36 17.16 49.22
C TYR A 79 55.58 16.25 49.15
N PHE A 80 56.39 16.22 50.21
CA PHE A 80 57.59 15.39 50.29
C PHE A 80 57.30 14.10 51.07
N PRO A 81 57.33 12.92 50.42
CA PRO A 81 56.98 11.66 51.07
C PRO A 81 57.99 11.23 52.14
N THR A 82 59.28 11.55 51.98
CA THR A 82 60.34 11.21 52.95
C THR A 82 60.13 11.89 54.31
N GLY A 83 59.54 13.09 54.32
CA GLY A 83 59.24 13.86 55.53
C GLY A 83 57.76 13.89 55.91
N ASN A 84 56.88 13.27 55.12
CA ASN A 84 55.42 13.30 55.26
C ASN A 84 54.87 14.73 55.51
N ALA A 85 55.41 15.72 54.80
CA ALA A 85 55.12 17.12 55.01
C ALA A 85 55.14 17.89 53.69
N TYR A 86 54.44 19.03 53.67
CA TYR A 86 54.51 19.98 52.57
C TYR A 86 55.70 20.91 52.76
N GLY A 87 56.42 21.20 51.68
CA GLY A 87 57.55 22.12 51.68
C GLY A 87 57.68 22.85 50.35
N LEU A 88 58.53 23.89 50.33
CA LEU A 88 58.79 24.68 49.13
C LEU A 88 59.69 23.91 48.16
N SER A 89 59.24 23.79 46.91
CA SER A 89 60.01 23.16 45.83
C SER A 89 61.28 23.94 45.55
N SER A 90 61.26 25.27 45.60
CA SER A 90 62.45 26.10 45.39
C SER A 90 63.61 25.79 46.34
N VAL A 91 63.33 25.32 47.56
CA VAL A 91 64.32 25.00 48.60
C VAL A 91 64.75 23.53 48.58
N ALA A 92 63.90 22.64 48.07
CA ALA A 92 64.14 21.19 48.10
C ALA A 92 65.23 20.73 47.12
N GLY A 93 65.93 19.66 47.49
CA GLY A 93 66.93 19.04 46.61
C GLY A 93 66.28 18.30 45.43
N ASN A 94 67.00 18.16 44.31
CA ASN A 94 66.47 17.49 43.10
C ASN A 94 65.99 16.05 43.37
N MET A 95 66.64 15.31 44.27
CA MET A 95 66.24 13.95 44.62
C MET A 95 64.89 13.91 45.35
N GLU A 96 64.64 14.86 46.25
CA GLU A 96 63.38 14.98 46.99
C GLU A 96 62.23 15.41 46.07
N LYS A 97 62.50 16.30 45.10
CA LYS A 97 61.55 16.69 44.05
C LYS A 97 61.13 15.50 43.20
N VAL A 98 62.08 14.67 42.77
CA VAL A 98 61.79 13.46 42.00
C VAL A 98 60.92 12.50 42.81
N ALA A 99 61.23 12.30 44.11
CA ALA A 99 60.42 11.47 44.99
C ALA A 99 59.00 12.01 45.20
N ALA A 100 58.85 13.33 45.35
CA ALA A 100 57.55 14.00 45.45
C ALA A 100 56.70 13.77 44.19
N LEU A 101 57.26 14.03 43.01
CA LEU A 101 56.59 13.81 41.72
C LEU A 101 56.21 12.34 41.50
N GLN A 102 57.08 11.39 41.87
CA GLN A 102 56.78 9.97 41.77
C GLN A 102 55.58 9.58 42.65
N ASN A 103 55.52 10.09 43.88
CA ASN A 103 54.39 9.87 44.78
C ASN A 103 53.09 10.50 44.26
N GLU A 104 53.15 11.70 43.68
CA GLU A 104 51.98 12.30 43.01
C GLU A 104 51.51 11.46 41.81
N PHE A 105 52.45 10.97 40.99
CA PHE A 105 52.14 10.11 39.86
C PHE A 105 51.48 8.80 40.31
N GLU A 106 52.01 8.14 41.34
CA GLU A 106 51.42 6.93 41.92
C GLU A 106 50.03 7.20 42.50
N ASN A 107 49.84 8.33 43.19
CA ASN A 107 48.52 8.73 43.70
C ASN A 107 47.52 8.96 42.57
N MET A 108 47.93 9.61 41.47
CA MET A 108 47.07 9.85 40.32
C MET A 108 46.77 8.56 39.56
N ARG A 109 47.77 7.67 39.40
CA ARG A 109 47.59 6.34 38.82
C ARG A 109 46.57 5.53 39.61
N ASN A 110 46.70 5.45 40.93
CA ASN A 110 45.77 4.72 41.79
C ASN A 110 44.33 5.28 41.67
N LYS A 111 44.18 6.62 41.64
CA LYS A 111 42.86 7.25 41.41
C LYS A 111 42.27 6.92 40.04
N LEU A 112 43.11 6.86 39.01
CA LEU A 112 42.69 6.49 37.66
C LEU A 112 42.25 5.03 37.59
N ASP A 113 43.03 4.12 38.18
CA ASP A 113 42.72 2.69 38.23
C ASP A 113 41.41 2.44 39.01
N ASP A 114 41.24 3.07 40.18
CA ASP A 114 39.99 3.04 40.96
C ASP A 114 38.80 3.63 40.18
N GLY A 115 39.04 4.70 39.42
CA GLY A 115 38.04 5.34 38.56
C GLY A 115 37.62 4.44 37.41
N ASN A 116 38.58 3.79 36.76
CA ASN A 116 38.36 2.86 35.66
C ASN A 116 37.60 1.62 36.12
N GLU A 117 37.95 1.05 37.28
CA GLU A 117 37.18 -0.06 37.86
C GLU A 117 35.72 0.33 38.13
N LYS A 118 35.48 1.54 38.66
CA LYS A 118 34.12 2.04 38.87
C LYS A 118 33.40 2.25 37.54
N MET A 119 34.06 2.82 36.54
CA MET A 119 33.52 3.03 35.20
C MET A 119 33.09 1.69 34.58
N VAL A 120 33.97 0.68 34.57
CA VAL A 120 33.67 -0.65 34.02
C VAL A 120 32.52 -1.32 34.79
N ARG A 121 32.44 -1.15 36.12
CA ARG A 121 31.29 -1.66 36.91
C ARG A 121 29.99 -0.95 36.53
N PHE A 122 30.02 0.37 36.36
CA PHE A 122 28.86 1.14 35.92
C PHE A 122 28.47 0.81 34.49
N GLU A 123 29.41 0.68 33.57
CA GLU A 123 29.19 0.26 32.19
C GLU A 123 28.54 -1.12 32.14
N LYS A 124 29.07 -2.11 32.87
CA LYS A 124 28.43 -3.44 32.97
C LYS A 124 27.02 -3.35 33.54
N LYS A 125 26.79 -2.51 34.55
CA LYS A 125 25.45 -2.32 35.14
C LYS A 125 24.49 -1.65 34.14
N VAL A 126 24.95 -0.62 33.43
CA VAL A 126 24.19 0.06 32.38
C VAL A 126 23.90 -0.91 31.25
N MET A 127 24.89 -1.66 30.79
CA MET A 127 24.73 -2.68 29.76
C MET A 127 23.71 -3.73 30.20
N VAL A 128 23.82 -4.36 31.37
CA VAL A 128 22.83 -5.36 31.81
C VAL A 128 21.42 -4.79 31.91
N LEU A 129 21.27 -3.54 32.39
CA LEU A 129 19.95 -2.90 32.52
C LEU A 129 19.39 -2.38 31.18
N THR A 130 20.25 -2.01 30.24
CA THR A 130 19.87 -1.26 29.02
C THR A 130 19.96 -2.11 27.76
N GLN A 131 20.84 -3.12 27.73
CA GLN A 131 21.05 -4.02 26.60
C GLN A 131 19.77 -4.76 26.21
N GLY A 132 18.86 -5.07 27.13
CA GLY A 132 17.53 -5.61 26.75
C GLY A 132 16.69 -4.62 25.94
N TYR A 133 16.76 -3.33 26.28
CA TYR A 133 16.06 -2.26 25.57
C TYR A 133 16.78 -1.86 24.27
N GLU A 134 18.10 -1.78 24.29
CA GLU A 134 18.95 -1.49 23.12
C GLU A 134 18.98 -2.67 22.14
N LEU A 135 19.03 -3.92 22.58
CA LEU A 135 18.83 -5.08 21.69
C LEU A 135 17.38 -5.13 21.19
N GLY A 136 16.38 -4.83 22.05
CA GLY A 136 14.99 -4.73 21.62
C GLY A 136 14.73 -3.63 20.58
N LEU A 137 15.53 -2.56 20.59
CA LEU A 137 15.37 -1.40 19.72
C LEU A 137 16.37 -1.39 18.53
N ILE A 138 17.57 -1.98 18.68
CA ILE A 138 18.71 -1.89 17.76
C ILE A 138 19.15 -3.28 17.23
N PHE A 139 19.16 -4.35 18.03
CA PHE A 139 19.60 -5.69 17.58
C PHE A 139 18.84 -6.84 18.27
N SER A 140 17.63 -7.14 17.83
CA SER A 140 16.84 -8.25 18.38
C SER A 140 17.38 -9.58 17.84
N ASN A 141 18.08 -10.36 18.66
CA ASN A 141 18.50 -11.73 18.29
C ASN A 141 17.35 -12.74 18.23
N GLU A 142 16.12 -12.35 18.58
CA GLU A 142 14.91 -13.10 18.22
C GLU A 142 13.79 -12.13 17.83
N GLY A 143 13.72 -11.81 16.53
CA GLY A 143 12.46 -11.41 15.90
C GLY A 143 12.20 -9.90 15.77
N LYS A 144 12.82 -9.31 14.73
CA LYS A 144 12.49 -8.02 14.11
C LYS A 144 12.79 -6.79 14.98
N SER A 145 13.94 -6.15 14.69
CA SER A 145 14.18 -4.77 15.09
C SER A 145 13.02 -3.91 14.62
N LEU A 146 12.41 -3.17 15.55
CA LEU A 146 11.22 -2.34 15.28
C LEU A 146 11.48 -1.34 14.15
N TRP A 147 12.73 -0.87 14.02
CA TRP A 147 13.11 0.18 13.09
C TRP A 147 12.96 -0.22 11.60
N PRO A 148 13.54 -1.32 11.09
CA PRO A 148 13.24 -1.84 9.76
C PRO A 148 11.75 -2.10 9.50
N GLN A 149 10.99 -2.51 10.52
CA GLN A 149 9.54 -2.69 10.37
C GLN A 149 8.85 -1.34 10.16
N VAL A 150 9.18 -0.33 10.97
CA VAL A 150 8.71 1.04 10.81
C VAL A 150 9.07 1.56 9.42
N GLU A 151 10.33 1.41 8.99
CA GLU A 151 10.80 1.84 7.67
C GLU A 151 10.05 1.14 6.53
N ALA A 152 9.81 -0.16 6.63
CA ALA A 152 9.02 -0.90 5.64
C ALA A 152 7.58 -0.41 5.57
N THR A 153 6.94 -0.12 6.71
CA THR A 153 5.58 0.44 6.75
C THR A 153 5.53 1.83 6.14
N PHE A 154 6.52 2.69 6.37
CA PHE A 154 6.62 3.99 5.71
C PHE A 154 6.69 3.84 4.18
N LYS A 155 7.54 2.94 3.67
CA LYS A 155 7.63 2.67 2.23
C LYS A 155 6.30 2.16 1.66
N GLN A 156 5.61 1.27 2.36
CA GLN A 156 4.29 0.79 1.94
C GLN A 156 3.24 1.89 1.94
N MET A 157 3.27 2.79 2.94
CA MET A 157 2.38 3.94 3.02
C MET A 157 2.59 4.89 1.85
N ASP A 158 3.84 5.18 1.47
CA ASP A 158 4.15 6.03 0.32
C ASP A 158 3.67 5.39 -0.99
N ILE A 159 3.90 4.09 -1.18
CA ILE A 159 3.39 3.34 -2.33
C ILE A 159 1.87 3.44 -2.39
N ALA A 160 1.18 3.11 -1.30
CA ALA A 160 -0.28 3.15 -1.22
C ALA A 160 -0.85 4.56 -1.46
N ALA A 161 -0.16 5.62 -1.01
CA ALA A 161 -0.55 7.00 -1.26
C ALA A 161 -0.46 7.34 -2.76
N THR A 162 0.62 6.93 -3.44
CA THR A 162 0.75 7.14 -4.89
C THR A 162 -0.25 6.30 -5.69
N GLU A 163 -0.50 5.06 -5.28
CA GLU A 163 -1.52 4.19 -5.89
C GLU A 163 -2.92 4.79 -5.73
N LEU A 164 -3.24 5.34 -4.57
CA LEU A 164 -4.53 5.99 -4.32
C LEU A 164 -4.76 7.17 -5.28
N GLU A 165 -3.77 8.04 -5.46
CA GLU A 165 -3.88 9.16 -6.41
C GLU A 165 -4.00 8.66 -7.85
N CYS A 166 -3.24 7.62 -8.22
CA CYS A 166 -3.37 6.96 -9.52
C CYS A 166 -4.80 6.42 -9.74
N PHE A 167 -5.36 5.70 -8.77
CA PHE A 167 -6.71 5.15 -8.88
C PHE A 167 -7.80 6.22 -8.92
N LYS A 168 -7.64 7.35 -8.22
CA LYS A 168 -8.58 8.48 -8.33
C LYS A 168 -8.59 9.06 -9.74
N VAL A 169 -7.42 9.21 -10.37
CA VAL A 169 -7.32 9.71 -11.75
C VAL A 169 -7.90 8.69 -12.73
N LEU A 170 -7.52 7.42 -12.60
CA LEU A 170 -8.03 6.31 -13.42
C LEU A 170 -9.55 6.19 -13.32
N GLN A 171 -10.13 6.34 -12.13
CA GLN A 171 -11.57 6.29 -11.92
C GLN A 171 -12.29 7.37 -12.72
N LYS A 172 -11.81 8.61 -12.69
CA LYS A 172 -12.40 9.73 -13.45
C LYS A 172 -12.30 9.48 -14.96
N GLN A 173 -11.16 8.97 -15.42
CA GLN A 173 -10.95 8.63 -16.82
C GLN A 173 -11.88 7.50 -17.27
N GLU A 174 -12.02 6.45 -16.47
CA GLU A 174 -12.88 5.31 -16.79
C GLU A 174 -14.36 5.69 -16.80
N GLN A 175 -14.81 6.57 -15.90
CA GLN A 175 -16.17 7.12 -15.92
C GLN A 175 -16.46 7.87 -17.24
N LEU A 176 -15.52 8.71 -17.69
CA LEU A 176 -15.65 9.40 -18.97
C LEU A 176 -15.66 8.42 -20.14
N ALA A 177 -14.72 7.46 -20.15
CA ALA A 177 -14.62 6.45 -21.20
C ALA A 177 -15.87 5.54 -21.27
N ALA A 178 -16.46 5.19 -20.13
CA ALA A 178 -17.72 4.45 -20.07
C ALA A 178 -18.89 5.26 -20.65
N SER A 179 -19.03 6.53 -20.27
CA SER A 179 -20.06 7.42 -20.81
C SER A 179 -19.94 7.57 -22.33
N ASN A 180 -18.72 7.73 -22.84
CA ASN A 180 -18.47 7.84 -24.28
C ASN A 180 -18.80 6.53 -25.01
N ARG A 181 -18.44 5.37 -24.47
CA ARG A 181 -18.81 4.06 -25.04
C ARG A 181 -20.33 3.88 -25.13
N ILE A 182 -21.05 4.23 -24.07
CA ILE A 182 -22.53 4.15 -24.05
C ILE A 182 -23.13 5.08 -25.09
N THR A 183 -22.65 6.33 -25.16
CA THR A 183 -23.15 7.32 -26.11
C THR A 183 -22.91 6.87 -27.56
N ASN A 184 -21.73 6.34 -27.86
CA ASN A 184 -21.39 5.82 -29.18
C ASN A 184 -22.26 4.62 -29.57
N LEU A 185 -22.43 3.64 -28.66
CA LEU A 185 -23.30 2.49 -28.90
C LEU A 185 -24.75 2.93 -29.12
N TRP A 186 -25.24 3.87 -28.31
CA TRP A 186 -26.60 4.39 -28.47
C TRP A 186 -26.79 5.06 -29.83
N ALA A 187 -25.84 5.88 -30.28
CA ALA A 187 -25.88 6.50 -31.59
C ALA A 187 -25.88 5.45 -32.72
N GLU A 188 -25.08 4.39 -32.61
CA GLU A 188 -25.04 3.33 -33.61
C GLU A 188 -26.34 2.50 -33.65
N VAL A 189 -26.94 2.23 -32.49
CA VAL A 189 -28.26 1.59 -32.40
C VAL A 189 -29.34 2.46 -33.06
N GLN A 190 -29.31 3.78 -32.90
CA GLN A 190 -30.26 4.66 -33.60
C GLN A 190 -30.11 4.59 -35.11
N LYS A 191 -28.88 4.65 -35.63
CA LYS A 191 -28.62 4.49 -37.07
C LYS A 191 -29.13 3.14 -37.59
N GLN A 192 -28.89 2.07 -36.84
CA GLN A 192 -29.36 0.74 -37.22
C GLN A 192 -30.89 0.66 -37.25
N LYS A 193 -31.56 1.31 -36.30
CA LYS A 193 -33.02 1.42 -36.27
C LYS A 193 -33.58 2.21 -37.45
N GLU A 194 -32.91 3.29 -37.86
CA GLU A 194 -33.29 4.05 -39.06
C GLU A 194 -33.12 3.23 -40.35
N LEU A 195 -32.03 2.47 -40.45
CA LEU A 195 -31.80 1.55 -41.57
C LEU A 195 -32.86 0.45 -41.61
N GLU A 196 -33.18 -0.17 -40.48
CA GLU A 196 -34.22 -1.18 -40.37
C GLU A 196 -35.57 -0.63 -40.83
N LYS A 197 -35.96 0.56 -40.34
CA LYS A 197 -37.19 1.24 -40.76
C LYS A 197 -37.22 1.47 -42.27
N THR A 198 -36.09 1.89 -42.85
CA THR A 198 -35.98 2.10 -44.30
C THR A 198 -36.15 0.80 -45.09
N LEU A 199 -35.54 -0.29 -44.63
CA LEU A 199 -35.66 -1.61 -45.26
C LEU A 199 -37.08 -2.18 -45.15
N GLN A 200 -37.71 -2.07 -43.98
CA GLN A 200 -39.10 -2.50 -43.78
C GLN A 200 -40.06 -1.73 -44.69
N ASN A 201 -39.88 -0.41 -44.82
CA ASN A 201 -40.69 0.40 -45.74
C ASN A 201 -40.53 -0.07 -47.20
N ARG A 202 -39.30 -0.32 -47.65
CA ARG A 202 -39.04 -0.83 -49.00
C ARG A 202 -39.67 -2.19 -49.24
N TYR A 203 -39.57 -3.09 -48.26
CA TYR A 203 -40.19 -4.40 -48.35
C TYR A 203 -41.72 -4.30 -48.43
N GLY A 204 -42.33 -3.41 -47.63
CA GLY A 204 -43.77 -3.11 -47.72
C GLY A 204 -44.18 -2.65 -49.12
N SER A 205 -43.46 -1.69 -49.71
CA SER A 205 -43.72 -1.24 -51.09
C SER A 205 -43.62 -2.37 -52.11
N LEU A 206 -42.63 -3.27 -51.95
CA LEU A 206 -42.46 -4.41 -52.85
C LEU A 206 -43.62 -5.42 -52.76
N ILE A 207 -44.16 -5.64 -51.56
CA ILE A 207 -45.36 -6.47 -51.36
C ILE A 207 -46.56 -5.85 -52.06
N GLU A 208 -46.78 -4.54 -51.89
CA GLU A 208 -47.89 -3.85 -52.56
C GLU A 208 -47.80 -3.96 -54.09
N GLU A 209 -46.59 -3.90 -54.66
CA GLU A 209 -46.37 -4.12 -56.10
C GLU A 209 -46.70 -5.55 -56.53
N LEU A 210 -46.29 -6.55 -55.74
CA LEU A 210 -46.63 -7.95 -56.00
C LEU A 210 -48.13 -8.20 -55.95
N GLU A 211 -48.81 -7.66 -54.92
CA GLU A 211 -50.28 -7.77 -54.79
C GLU A 211 -51.00 -7.10 -55.98
N LYS A 212 -50.52 -5.94 -56.43
CA LYS A 212 -51.04 -5.28 -57.64
C LYS A 212 -50.87 -6.15 -58.88
N MET A 213 -49.68 -6.71 -59.11
CA MET A 213 -49.44 -7.62 -60.24
C MET A 213 -50.32 -8.86 -60.18
N GLN A 214 -50.48 -9.45 -59.00
CA GLN A 214 -51.31 -10.64 -58.82
C GLN A 214 -52.80 -10.35 -59.08
N ASN A 215 -53.30 -9.22 -58.58
CA ASN A 215 -54.65 -8.75 -58.88
C ASN A 215 -54.86 -8.52 -60.38
N ILE A 216 -53.88 -7.96 -61.09
CA ILE A 216 -53.95 -7.79 -62.56
C ILE A 216 -54.00 -9.16 -63.25
N MET A 217 -53.15 -10.11 -62.85
CA MET A 217 -53.17 -11.46 -63.42
C MET A 217 -54.51 -12.15 -63.20
N ASP A 218 -55.09 -12.04 -62.00
CA ASP A 218 -56.38 -12.65 -61.69
C ASP A 218 -57.52 -11.99 -62.49
N GLN A 219 -57.48 -10.66 -62.69
CA GLN A 219 -58.42 -9.96 -63.58
C GLN A 219 -58.30 -10.43 -65.04
N CYS A 220 -57.08 -10.54 -65.58
CA CYS A 220 -56.85 -11.09 -66.92
C CYS A 220 -57.38 -12.52 -67.07
N ARG A 221 -57.19 -13.37 -66.05
CA ARG A 221 -57.71 -14.75 -66.05
C ARG A 221 -59.23 -14.79 -66.06
N LEU A 222 -59.89 -13.93 -65.29
CA LEU A 222 -61.35 -13.81 -65.28
C LEU A 222 -61.89 -13.30 -66.62
N GLN A 223 -61.24 -12.32 -67.23
CA GLN A 223 -61.61 -11.82 -68.56
C GLN A 223 -61.47 -12.91 -69.63
N ALA A 224 -60.38 -13.67 -69.63
CA ALA A 224 -60.19 -14.78 -70.55
C ALA A 224 -61.28 -15.86 -70.38
N GLN A 225 -61.69 -16.18 -69.15
CA GLN A 225 -62.80 -17.10 -68.89
C GLN A 225 -64.15 -16.55 -69.39
N GLN A 226 -64.41 -15.26 -69.21
CA GLN A 226 -65.62 -14.62 -69.72
C GLN A 226 -65.63 -14.59 -71.25
N GLU A 227 -64.51 -14.30 -71.88
CA GLU A 227 -64.37 -14.33 -73.35
C GLU A 227 -64.57 -15.75 -73.88
N GLU A 228 -64.02 -16.77 -73.22
CA GLU A 228 -64.26 -18.18 -73.55
C GLU A 228 -65.73 -18.59 -73.37
N GLU A 229 -66.41 -18.13 -72.30
CA GLU A 229 -67.85 -18.34 -72.10
C GLU A 229 -68.70 -17.62 -73.17
N ILE A 230 -68.32 -16.40 -73.56
CA ILE A 230 -68.98 -15.63 -74.62
C ILE A 230 -68.76 -16.30 -75.97
N GLU A 231 -67.54 -16.75 -76.27
CA GLU A 231 -67.21 -17.48 -77.50
C GLU A 231 -67.94 -18.84 -77.56
N ALA A 232 -68.01 -19.57 -76.44
CA ALA A 232 -68.82 -20.78 -76.33
C ALA A 232 -70.33 -20.52 -76.50
N HIS A 233 -70.84 -19.39 -75.99
CA HIS A 233 -72.23 -18.97 -76.21
C HIS A 233 -72.50 -18.52 -77.65
N ASN A 234 -71.53 -17.87 -78.29
CA ASN A 234 -71.59 -17.42 -79.68
C ASN A 234 -71.40 -18.55 -80.70
N HIS A 235 -70.72 -19.65 -80.35
CA HIS A 235 -70.63 -20.86 -81.19
C HIS A 235 -71.83 -21.81 -81.04
N ALA A 236 -72.66 -21.65 -79.99
CA ALA A 236 -73.87 -22.44 -79.81
C ALA A 236 -74.94 -22.29 -80.95
N PRO A 237 -75.13 -21.15 -81.64
CA PRO A 237 -76.05 -21.01 -82.76
C PRO A 237 -75.48 -21.50 -84.11
N GLU A 238 -74.16 -21.47 -84.32
CA GLU A 238 -73.53 -21.79 -85.62
C GLU A 238 -73.56 -23.28 -85.98
N SER A 239 -73.79 -24.15 -84.99
CA SER A 239 -74.01 -25.59 -85.23
C SER A 239 -75.40 -25.92 -85.82
N ILE A 240 -76.31 -24.93 -85.92
CA ILE A 240 -77.63 -25.09 -86.54
C ILE A 240 -77.64 -24.60 -87.99
N GLU A 241 -76.86 -23.58 -88.36
CA GLU A 241 -76.91 -22.98 -89.71
C GLU A 241 -76.02 -23.70 -90.76
N THR A 242 -75.01 -24.47 -90.35
CA THR A 242 -74.16 -25.22 -91.30
C THR A 242 -74.75 -26.56 -91.75
N LYS A 243 -75.90 -26.99 -91.21
CA LYS A 243 -76.63 -28.20 -91.67
C LYS A 243 -77.74 -27.93 -92.68
N THR A 244 -78.10 -26.67 -92.95
CA THR A 244 -79.23 -26.32 -93.81
C THR A 244 -78.89 -26.18 -95.30
N ASP A 245 -77.63 -25.86 -95.65
CA ASP A 245 -77.26 -25.62 -97.07
C ASP A 245 -76.85 -26.89 -97.86
N GLU A 246 -76.41 -27.98 -97.21
CA GLU A 246 -76.17 -29.26 -97.91
C GLU A 246 -77.46 -30.03 -98.23
N THR A 247 -78.55 -29.78 -97.48
CA THR A 247 -79.82 -30.49 -97.68
C THR A 247 -80.63 -30.03 -98.88
N ASP A 248 -80.49 -28.77 -99.31
CA ASP A 248 -81.27 -28.23 -100.44
C ASP A 248 -80.65 -28.56 -101.81
N VAL A 249 -79.32 -28.65 -101.91
CA VAL A 249 -78.65 -29.09 -103.15
C VAL A 249 -78.96 -30.56 -103.46
N GLN A 250 -79.03 -31.43 -102.44
CA GLN A 250 -79.41 -32.84 -102.63
C GLN A 250 -80.90 -33.03 -102.95
N ARG A 251 -81.79 -32.14 -102.50
CA ARG A 251 -83.23 -32.16 -102.83
C ARG A 251 -83.49 -31.76 -104.28
N ILE A 252 -82.81 -30.73 -104.78
CA ILE A 252 -82.96 -30.24 -106.16
C ILE A 252 -82.46 -31.30 -107.16
N VAL A 253 -81.34 -31.96 -106.89
CA VAL A 253 -80.81 -33.04 -107.74
C VAL A 253 -81.75 -34.25 -107.77
N LYS A 254 -82.36 -34.63 -106.64
CA LYS A 254 -83.39 -35.69 -106.60
C LYS A 254 -84.65 -35.32 -107.39
N LEU A 255 -85.14 -34.08 -107.32
CA LEU A 255 -86.30 -33.63 -108.09
C LEU A 255 -86.03 -33.64 -109.60
N PHE A 256 -84.84 -33.22 -110.05
CA PHE A 256 -84.44 -33.29 -111.46
C PHE A 256 -84.32 -34.72 -111.98
N LEU A 257 -83.72 -35.64 -111.21
CA LEU A 257 -83.61 -37.05 -111.58
C LEU A 257 -84.98 -37.74 -111.61
N THR A 258 -85.90 -37.38 -110.72
CA THR A 258 -87.26 -37.96 -110.68
C THR A 258 -88.12 -37.43 -111.83
N ARG A 259 -87.96 -36.16 -112.23
CA ARG A 259 -88.64 -35.58 -113.40
C ARG A 259 -88.16 -36.21 -114.72
N ARG A 260 -86.85 -36.40 -114.88
CA ARG A 260 -86.27 -37.08 -116.05
C ARG A 260 -86.68 -38.56 -116.14
N ARG A 261 -86.87 -39.23 -115.00
CA ARG A 261 -87.35 -40.62 -114.94
C ARG A 261 -88.85 -40.76 -115.28
N MET A 262 -89.67 -39.76 -114.94
CA MET A 262 -91.10 -39.71 -115.31
C MET A 262 -91.31 -39.39 -116.81
N GLU A 263 -90.40 -38.64 -117.44
CA GLU A 263 -90.46 -38.34 -118.88
C GLU A 263 -90.04 -39.53 -119.76
N MET A 264 -89.18 -40.43 -119.27
CA MET A 264 -88.79 -41.66 -119.99
C MET A 264 -89.75 -42.86 -119.81
N LEU A 265 -90.85 -42.69 -119.07
CA LEU A 265 -91.91 -43.72 -118.90
C LEU A 265 -93.18 -43.42 -119.72
N LYS A 266 -93.13 -42.45 -120.64
CA LYS A 266 -94.25 -42.03 -121.50
C LYS A 266 -93.99 -42.09 -123.02
N GLN A 267 -92.95 -42.81 -123.45
CA GLN A 267 -92.72 -43.22 -124.85
C GLN A 267 -92.21 -44.65 -124.88
#